data_AF-A0A1Q6LHD9-F1
#
_entry.id   AF-A0A1Q6LHD9-F1
#
_cell.length_a   1.000
_cell.length_b   1.000
_cell.length_c   1.000
_cell.angle_alpha   90.00
_cell.angle_beta   90.00
_cell.angle_gamma   90.00
#
_symmetry.space_group_name_H-M   'P 1'
#
loop_
_entity.id
_entity.type
_entity.pdbx_description
1 polymer ?
#
loop_
_entity_poly.entity_id
_entity_poly.type
_entity_poly.pdbx_seq_one_letter_code
_entity_poly.pdbx_strand_id
1 'polypeptide(L)'
;MKMKTLSLDSVKEIRDLARRKDRDFFNFVDELEKILKTQKPGEWFKIPVDVCDVTLDEVWEQNLGTIKYHKTIHTFSCMYVPNQGVAIREHGHNQLVHKDHNGDIKKTRELYIFYVPSSLVEMKFCRKDETHKLFNNYGCPVYVISAKVTGRG
;
A
#
# COMPACT_ATOMS: atom_id res chain seq x y z
N MET A 1 -19.61 -8.62 7.28
CA MET A 1 -18.81 -9.16 6.16
C MET A 1 -17.44 -9.58 6.70
N LYS A 2 -16.90 -10.75 6.34
CA LYS A 2 -15.60 -11.23 6.89
C LYS A 2 -14.46 -10.74 5.99
N MET A 3 -13.66 -9.79 6.48
CA MET A 3 -12.44 -9.34 5.79
C MET A 3 -11.49 -10.51 5.62
N LYS A 4 -10.93 -10.66 4.42
CA LYS A 4 -9.96 -11.71 4.11
C LYS A 4 -8.55 -11.15 4.24
N THR A 5 -7.76 -11.79 5.09
CA THR A 5 -6.31 -11.58 5.12
C THR A 5 -5.72 -12.07 3.78
N LEU A 6 -4.78 -11.30 3.24
CA LEU A 6 -4.09 -11.64 2.01
C LEU A 6 -3.38 -13.01 2.13
N SER A 7 -3.49 -13.86 1.11
CA SER A 7 -2.86 -15.18 1.07
C SER A 7 -1.77 -15.25 -0.01
N LEU A 8 -0.97 -16.33 0.02
CA LEU A 8 0.04 -16.60 -0.99
C LEU A 8 -0.52 -16.85 -2.39
N ASP A 9 -1.78 -17.28 -2.52
CA ASP A 9 -2.40 -17.49 -3.83
C ASP A 9 -2.61 -16.16 -4.55
N SER A 10 -3.00 -15.11 -3.83
CA SER A 10 -3.10 -13.75 -4.36
C SER A 10 -1.75 -13.23 -4.90
N VAL A 11 -0.63 -13.67 -4.31
CA VAL A 11 0.72 -13.25 -4.74
C VAL A 11 1.08 -13.79 -6.13
N LYS A 12 0.59 -14.98 -6.50
CA LYS A 12 0.85 -15.55 -7.84
C LYS A 12 0.25 -14.66 -8.94
N GLU A 13 -1.00 -14.25 -8.77
CA GLU A 13 -1.68 -13.35 -9.70
C GLU A 13 -0.97 -12.00 -9.80
N ILE A 14 -0.57 -11.44 -8.64
CA ILE A 14 0.22 -10.21 -8.55
C ILE A 14 1.54 -10.32 -9.30
N ARG A 15 2.26 -11.43 -9.13
CA ARG A 15 3.53 -11.71 -9.80
C ARG A 15 3.41 -11.72 -11.32
N ASP A 16 2.35 -12.35 -11.85
CA ASP A 16 2.15 -12.44 -13.29
C ASP A 16 1.78 -11.08 -13.92
N LEU A 17 1.14 -10.19 -13.17
CA LEU A 17 0.92 -8.81 -13.63
C LEU A 17 2.19 -7.96 -13.54
N ALA A 18 2.95 -8.07 -12.44
CA ALA A 18 4.24 -7.37 -12.25
C ALA A 18 5.22 -7.71 -13.39
N ARG A 19 5.22 -8.96 -13.84
CA ARG A 19 5.99 -9.44 -15.01
C ARG A 19 5.83 -8.62 -16.27
N ARG A 20 4.66 -8.01 -16.46
CA ARG A 20 4.29 -7.30 -17.68
C ARG A 20 4.56 -5.79 -17.60
N LYS A 21 4.93 -5.26 -16.43
CA LYS A 21 5.01 -3.81 -16.17
C LYS A 21 6.45 -3.31 -16.05
N ASP A 22 7.19 -3.71 -15.02
CA ASP A 22 8.56 -3.25 -14.76
C ASP A 22 9.29 -4.17 -13.77
N ARG A 23 10.62 -4.23 -13.84
CA ARG A 23 11.52 -4.93 -12.91
C ARG A 23 11.36 -4.42 -11.47
N ASP A 24 11.10 -3.13 -11.29
CA ASP A 24 10.90 -2.57 -9.94
C ASP A 24 9.70 -3.19 -9.23
N PHE A 25 8.61 -3.55 -9.95
CA PHE A 25 7.46 -4.25 -9.35
C PHE A 25 7.83 -5.65 -8.87
N PHE A 26 8.71 -6.38 -9.56
CA PHE A 26 9.08 -7.74 -9.16
C PHE A 26 9.71 -7.80 -7.78
N ASN A 27 10.62 -6.85 -7.48
CA ASN A 27 11.28 -6.80 -6.18
C ASN A 27 10.26 -6.65 -5.04
N PHE A 28 9.19 -5.86 -5.26
CA PHE A 28 8.10 -5.72 -4.29
C PHE A 28 7.30 -7.00 -4.09
N VAL A 29 7.01 -7.74 -5.17
CA VAL A 29 6.23 -8.97 -5.08
C VAL A 29 7.00 -10.05 -4.33
N ASP A 30 8.31 -10.17 -4.55
CA ASP A 30 9.14 -11.13 -3.84
C ASP A 30 9.28 -10.79 -2.35
N GLU A 31 9.38 -9.50 -2.02
CA GLU A 31 9.32 -9.02 -0.64
C GLU A 31 7.98 -9.30 0.04
N LEU A 32 6.88 -9.06 -0.66
CA LEU A 32 5.53 -9.37 -0.19
C LEU A 32 5.37 -10.87 0.06
N GLU A 33 5.82 -11.72 -0.86
CA GLU A 33 5.79 -13.17 -0.68
C GLU A 33 6.60 -13.58 0.55
N LYS A 34 7.79 -13.00 0.73
CA LYS A 34 8.65 -13.26 1.90
C LYS A 34 7.94 -12.87 3.19
N ILE A 35 7.32 -11.69 3.25
CA ILE A 35 6.55 -11.26 4.43
C ILE A 35 5.42 -12.24 4.74
N LEU A 36 4.62 -12.61 3.74
CA LEU A 36 3.49 -13.52 3.95
C LEU A 36 3.92 -14.94 4.37
N LYS A 37 5.14 -15.36 4.03
CA LYS A 37 5.73 -16.63 4.49
C LYS A 37 6.34 -16.56 5.88
N THR A 38 6.81 -15.39 6.33
CA THR A 38 7.69 -15.28 7.50
C THR A 38 7.09 -14.50 8.66
N GLN A 39 6.09 -13.66 8.40
CA GLN A 39 5.49 -12.78 9.37
C GLN A 39 3.99 -13.08 9.48
N LYS A 40 3.47 -12.98 10.69
CA LYS A 40 2.03 -13.07 10.92
C LYS A 40 1.44 -11.67 10.69
N PRO A 41 0.43 -11.54 9.82
CA PRO A 41 -0.30 -10.28 9.69
C PRO A 41 -0.87 -9.84 11.04
N GLY A 42 -0.89 -8.54 11.26
CA GLY A 42 -1.54 -7.95 12.42
C GLY A 42 -3.07 -8.09 12.35
N GLU A 43 -3.74 -7.51 13.34
CA GLU A 43 -5.20 -7.42 13.34
C GLU A 43 -5.68 -6.34 12.36
N TRP A 44 -6.92 -6.50 11.89
CA TRP A 44 -7.60 -5.47 11.14
C TRP A 44 -8.04 -4.37 12.10
N PHE A 45 -7.69 -3.13 11.79
CA PHE A 45 -8.17 -1.96 12.50
C PHE A 45 -8.81 -0.98 11.53
N LYS A 46 -9.83 -0.26 12.00
CA LYS A 46 -10.46 0.80 11.22
C LYS A 46 -9.56 2.02 11.25
N ILE A 47 -9.24 2.59 10.09
CA ILE A 47 -8.44 3.82 10.02
C ILE A 47 -9.31 4.95 10.59
N PRO A 48 -8.83 5.69 11.61
CA PRO A 48 -9.59 6.81 12.17
C PRO A 48 -9.74 7.94 11.15
N VAL A 49 -10.89 8.61 11.20
CA VAL A 49 -11.28 9.70 10.30
C VAL A 49 -10.28 10.87 10.36
N ASP A 50 -9.58 11.05 11.47
CA ASP A 50 -8.85 12.29 11.77
C ASP A 50 -7.33 12.19 11.54
N VAL A 51 -6.83 11.02 11.10
CA VAL A 51 -5.37 10.76 10.96
C VAL A 51 -4.87 11.03 9.53
N CYS A 52 -5.76 11.27 8.58
CA CYS A 52 -5.43 11.70 7.21
C CYS A 52 -6.45 12.76 6.81
N ASP A 53 -6.01 13.93 6.34
CA ASP A 53 -6.83 15.10 5.95
C ASP A 53 -7.86 14.85 4.82
N VAL A 54 -8.16 13.59 4.51
CA VAL A 54 -9.30 13.15 3.70
C VAL A 54 -9.85 11.86 4.29
N THR A 55 -11.07 11.94 4.80
CA THR A 55 -11.89 10.77 5.12
C THR A 55 -13.32 11.05 4.75
N LEU A 56 -13.90 10.12 4.00
CA LEU A 56 -15.32 9.80 4.08
C LEU A 56 -15.44 8.29 3.83
N ASP A 57 -15.75 7.58 4.91
CA ASP A 57 -16.12 6.15 5.03
C ASP A 57 -15.07 5.04 5.29
N GLU A 58 -15.64 3.89 5.70
CA GLU A 58 -15.11 2.73 6.43
C GLU A 58 -13.88 2.02 5.81
N VAL A 59 -12.71 2.64 5.80
CA VAL A 59 -11.45 1.97 5.43
C VAL A 59 -10.88 1.19 6.61
N TRP A 60 -10.55 -0.07 6.36
CA TRP A 60 -9.86 -0.96 7.30
C TRP A 60 -8.43 -1.20 6.84
N GLU A 61 -7.48 -1.29 7.75
CA GLU A 61 -6.08 -1.63 7.46
C GLU A 61 -5.61 -2.81 8.31
N GLN A 62 -4.76 -3.62 7.70
CA GLN A 62 -4.02 -4.70 8.34
C GLN A 62 -2.55 -4.55 7.98
N ASN A 63 -1.70 -4.50 9.01
CA ASN A 63 -0.26 -4.56 8.80
C ASN A 63 0.13 -5.98 8.37
N LEU A 64 0.82 -6.12 7.23
CA LEU A 64 1.30 -7.42 6.76
C LEU A 64 2.70 -7.72 7.28
N GLY A 65 3.54 -6.69 7.37
CA GLY A 65 4.89 -6.82 7.91
C GLY A 65 5.83 -5.72 7.43
N THR A 66 7.10 -5.87 7.79
CA THR A 66 8.16 -4.92 7.40
C THR A 66 9.47 -5.65 7.10
N ILE A 67 10.20 -5.18 6.09
CA ILE A 67 11.57 -5.58 5.78
C ILE A 67 12.47 -4.36 5.96
N LYS A 68 13.58 -4.56 6.70
CA LYS A 68 14.61 -3.54 6.88
C LYS A 68 15.81 -3.87 5.99
N TYR A 69 16.19 -2.92 5.16
CA TYR A 69 17.45 -2.90 4.42
C TYR A 69 18.37 -1.83 5.03
N HIS A 70 19.62 -1.78 4.58
CA HIS A 70 20.65 -0.92 5.17
C HIS A 70 20.25 0.57 5.24
N LYS A 71 19.63 1.12 4.19
CA LYS A 71 19.20 2.54 4.12
C LYS A 71 17.70 2.74 3.94
N THR A 72 16.94 1.65 3.82
CA THR A 72 15.50 1.70 3.53
C THR A 72 14.71 0.74 4.42
N ILE A 73 13.49 1.12 4.73
CA ILE A 73 12.50 0.31 5.43
C ILE A 73 11.29 0.19 4.53
N HIS A 74 10.91 -1.04 4.22
CA HIS A 74 9.81 -1.39 3.34
C HIS A 74 8.68 -1.95 4.20
N THR A 75 7.60 -1.22 4.35
CA THR A 75 6.43 -1.62 5.16
C THR A 75 5.28 -1.98 4.24
N PHE A 76 4.65 -3.12 4.49
CA PHE A 76 3.54 -3.63 3.71
C PHE A 76 2.26 -3.63 4.55
N SER A 77 1.18 -3.12 3.97
CA SER A 77 -0.16 -3.19 4.56
C SER A 77 -1.21 -3.58 3.52
N CYS A 78 -2.30 -4.18 3.99
CA CYS A 78 -3.48 -4.46 3.20
C CYS A 78 -4.60 -3.57 3.72
N MET A 79 -5.24 -2.82 2.83
CA MET A 79 -6.42 -2.02 3.15
C MET A 79 -7.65 -2.67 2.54
N TYR A 80 -8.78 -2.62 3.23
CA TYR A 80 -10.07 -3.04 2.73
C TYR A 80 -11.00 -1.84 2.68
N VAL A 81 -11.59 -1.60 1.50
CA VAL A 81 -12.42 -0.44 1.19
C VAL A 81 -13.78 -0.94 0.69
N PRO A 82 -14.84 -0.89 1.52
CA PRO A 82 -16.12 -1.52 1.22
C PRO A 82 -16.93 -0.77 0.16
N ASN A 83 -16.86 0.57 0.16
CA ASN A 83 -17.75 1.41 -0.65
C ASN A 83 -17.00 2.07 -1.81
N GLN A 84 -17.71 2.27 -2.93
CA GLN A 84 -17.24 3.08 -4.05
C GLN A 84 -17.20 4.57 -3.64
N GLY A 85 -16.31 5.34 -4.27
CA GLY A 85 -16.17 6.78 -4.05
C GLY A 85 -15.41 7.14 -2.78
N VAL A 86 -15.01 6.14 -1.99
CA VAL A 86 -14.24 6.32 -0.76
C VAL A 86 -12.81 6.67 -1.10
N ALA A 87 -12.33 7.77 -0.52
CA ALA A 87 -10.93 8.12 -0.50
C ALA A 87 -10.18 7.15 0.42
N ILE A 88 -9.21 6.45 -0.15
CA ILE A 88 -8.40 5.43 0.51
C ILE A 88 -7.22 6.09 1.24
N ARG A 89 -6.58 7.06 0.58
CA ARG A 89 -5.48 7.85 1.12
C ARG A 89 -5.28 9.10 0.27
N GLU A 90 -4.94 10.23 0.90
CA GLU A 90 -4.37 11.38 0.22
C GLU A 90 -2.85 11.34 0.33
N HIS A 91 -2.18 11.52 -0.81
CA HIS A 91 -0.75 11.69 -0.93
C HIS A 91 -0.47 13.09 -1.40
N GLY A 92 0.66 13.64 -0.97
CA GLY A 92 1.07 14.99 -1.26
C GLY A 92 1.62 15.64 -0.01
N HIS A 93 2.70 16.38 -0.17
CA HIS A 93 3.18 17.28 0.88
C HIS A 93 3.22 18.68 0.26
N ASN A 94 2.71 19.68 0.98
CA ASN A 94 2.97 21.08 0.62
C ASN A 94 4.47 21.44 0.73
N GLN A 95 5.28 20.55 1.32
CA GLN A 95 6.73 20.66 1.38
C GLN A 95 7.40 19.69 0.40
N LEU A 96 8.11 20.24 -0.58
CA LEU A 96 8.89 19.52 -1.60
C LEU A 96 9.97 18.59 -1.02
N VAL A 97 10.37 18.78 0.25
CA VAL A 97 11.46 18.04 0.90
C VAL A 97 11.11 17.76 2.35
N HIS A 98 10.85 16.50 2.67
CA HIS A 98 10.65 16.07 4.06
C HIS A 98 12.02 15.78 4.67
N LYS A 99 12.47 16.58 5.65
CA LYS A 99 13.72 16.32 6.37
C LYS A 99 13.45 15.46 7.61
N ASP A 100 14.34 14.54 7.96
CA ASP A 100 14.30 13.88 9.26
C ASP A 100 14.87 14.80 10.37
N HIS A 101 14.89 14.33 11.62
CA HIS A 101 15.38 15.13 12.76
C HIS A 101 16.87 15.52 12.61
N ASN A 102 17.62 14.86 11.72
CA ASN A 102 19.01 15.15 11.43
C ASN A 102 19.18 16.08 10.21
N GLY A 103 18.09 16.48 9.56
CA GLY A 103 18.12 17.31 8.36
C GLY A 103 18.23 16.52 7.04
N ASP A 104 18.27 15.18 7.08
CA ASP A 104 18.42 14.33 5.90
C ASP A 104 17.11 14.26 5.09
N ILE A 105 17.21 14.23 3.76
CA ILE A 105 16.03 14.13 2.89
C ILE A 105 15.41 12.73 3.01
N LYS A 106 14.22 12.65 3.59
CA LYS A 106 13.42 11.44 3.66
C LYS A 106 12.67 11.24 2.35
N LYS A 107 13.11 10.27 1.55
CA LYS A 107 12.40 9.84 0.34
C LYS A 107 11.39 8.77 0.71
N THR A 108 10.14 8.96 0.29
CA THR A 108 9.09 7.94 0.43
C THR A 108 8.51 7.61 -0.94
N ARG A 109 8.46 6.33 -1.28
CA ARG A 109 7.77 5.81 -2.46
C ARG A 109 6.70 4.82 -2.00
N GLU A 110 5.52 4.89 -2.58
CA GLU A 110 4.41 4.00 -2.23
C GLU A 110 3.93 3.29 -3.50
N LEU A 111 3.86 1.96 -3.45
CA LEU A 111 3.27 1.14 -4.50
C LEU A 111 1.88 0.68 -4.03
N TYR A 112 0.90 0.82 -4.91
CA TYR A 112 -0.48 0.37 -4.70
C TYR A 112 -0.84 -0.74 -5.66
N ILE A 113 -1.43 -1.79 -5.12
CA ILE A 113 -1.95 -2.93 -5.88
C ILE A 113 -3.43 -3.04 -5.54
N PHE A 114 -4.29 -2.77 -6.51
CA PHE A 114 -5.75 -2.80 -6.36
C PHE A 114 -6.29 -4.17 -6.76
N TYR A 115 -6.94 -4.82 -5.81
CA TYR A 115 -7.50 -6.15 -5.93
C TYR A 115 -9.00 -6.12 -5.63
N VAL A 116 -9.81 -6.63 -6.54
CA VAL A 116 -11.23 -6.93 -6.30
C VAL A 116 -11.31 -8.43 -6.03
N PRO A 117 -12.18 -8.93 -5.13
CA PRO A 117 -12.37 -10.36 -4.98
C PRO A 117 -12.57 -11.03 -6.34
N SER A 118 -11.75 -12.02 -6.68
CA SER A 118 -11.65 -12.74 -7.98
C SER A 118 -10.81 -12.11 -9.10
N SER A 119 -10.28 -10.89 -8.95
CA SER A 119 -9.39 -10.32 -9.96
C SER A 119 -8.45 -9.23 -9.44
N LEU A 120 -7.23 -9.24 -9.96
CA LEU A 120 -6.32 -8.12 -9.85
C LEU A 120 -6.68 -7.05 -10.89
N VAL A 121 -6.81 -5.80 -10.46
CA VAL A 121 -7.32 -4.74 -11.32
C VAL A 121 -6.23 -3.77 -11.76
N GLU A 122 -5.36 -3.34 -10.85
CA GLU A 122 -4.36 -2.32 -11.18
C GLU A 122 -3.11 -2.37 -10.29
N MET A 123 -1.98 -1.93 -10.83
CA MET A 123 -0.76 -1.62 -10.10
C MET A 123 -0.32 -0.18 -10.41
N LYS A 124 -0.15 0.64 -9.38
CA LYS A 124 0.18 2.06 -9.51
C LYS A 124 1.27 2.47 -8.55
N PHE A 125 2.35 3.06 -9.07
CA PHE A 125 3.32 3.76 -8.25
C PHE A 125 2.82 5.17 -7.93
N CYS A 126 2.93 5.53 -6.67
CA CYS A 126 2.74 6.85 -6.12
C CYS A 126 4.10 7.37 -5.67
N ARG A 127 4.52 8.49 -6.26
CA ARG A 127 5.65 9.27 -5.75
C ARG A 127 5.07 10.45 -4.97
N LYS A 128 5.63 10.70 -3.78
CA LYS A 128 5.09 11.68 -2.82
C LYS A 128 5.24 13.16 -3.22
N ASP A 129 5.95 13.43 -4.31
CA ASP A 129 6.12 14.74 -4.93
C ASP A 129 4.87 15.21 -5.70
N GLU A 130 3.90 14.33 -5.93
CA GLU A 130 2.63 14.66 -6.58
C GLU A 130 1.46 14.54 -5.59
N THR A 131 0.73 15.63 -5.38
CA THR A 131 -0.51 15.58 -4.59
C THR A 131 -1.60 14.83 -5.37
N HIS A 132 -2.09 13.72 -4.83
CA HIS A 132 -3.19 12.95 -5.39
C HIS A 132 -3.96 12.18 -4.33
N LYS A 133 -5.24 11.95 -4.63
CA LYS A 133 -6.13 11.13 -3.82
C LYS A 133 -6.32 9.78 -4.49
N LEU A 134 -6.16 8.70 -3.72
CA LEU A 134 -6.50 7.34 -4.13
C LEU A 134 -7.96 7.09 -3.78
N PHE A 135 -8.77 6.68 -4.75
CA PHE A 135 -10.20 6.42 -4.56
C PHE A 135 -10.56 5.00 -4.98
N ASN A 136 -11.56 4.41 -4.32
CA ASN A 136 -12.20 3.21 -4.84
C ASN A 136 -13.22 3.59 -5.93
N ASN A 137 -12.84 3.46 -7.20
CA ASN A 137 -13.71 3.77 -8.34
C ASN A 137 -14.24 2.52 -9.06
N TYR A 138 -14.14 1.33 -8.44
CA TYR A 138 -14.41 0.06 -9.11
C TYR A 138 -15.84 -0.48 -8.92
N GLY A 139 -16.73 0.29 -8.27
CA GLY A 139 -18.13 -0.10 -8.07
C GLY A 139 -18.36 -1.29 -7.14
N CYS A 140 -17.32 -1.74 -6.44
CA CYS A 140 -17.36 -2.90 -5.55
C CYS A 140 -16.30 -2.78 -4.44
N PRO A 141 -16.36 -3.62 -3.39
CA PRO A 141 -15.34 -3.65 -2.37
C PRO A 141 -13.96 -4.02 -2.94
N VAL A 142 -12.94 -3.28 -2.54
CA VAL A 142 -11.56 -3.53 -2.96
C VAL A 142 -10.63 -3.77 -1.79
N TYR A 143 -9.61 -4.59 -2.04
CA TYR A 143 -8.43 -4.68 -1.23
C TYR A 143 -7.30 -3.92 -1.91
N VAL A 144 -6.55 -3.15 -1.14
CA VAL A 144 -5.41 -2.38 -1.64
C VAL A 144 -4.18 -2.77 -0.87
N ILE A 145 -3.21 -3.39 -1.55
CA ILE A 145 -1.92 -3.68 -0.94
C ILE A 145 -1.04 -2.44 -1.14
N SER A 146 -0.56 -1.88 -0.04
CA SER A 146 0.39 -0.78 -0.07
C SER A 146 1.78 -1.27 0.34
N ALA A 147 2.79 -0.93 -0.45
CA ALA A 147 4.19 -1.11 -0.10
C ALA A 147 4.86 0.25 0.00
N LYS A 148 5.23 0.63 1.21
CA LYS A 148 5.81 1.93 1.53
C LYS A 148 7.30 1.77 1.78
N VAL A 149 8.10 2.34 0.88
CA VAL A 149 9.56 2.41 1.00
C VAL A 149 9.93 3.76 1.59
N THR A 150 10.53 3.74 2.77
CA THR A 150 11.10 4.93 3.42
C THR A 150 12.59 4.79 3.52
N GLY A 151 13.35 5.84 3.20
CA GLY A 151 14.81 5.81 3.30
C GLY A 151 15.42 7.20 3.41
N ARG A 152 16.72 7.22 3.70
CA ARG A 152 17.55 8.44 3.66
C ARG A 152 18.11 8.63 2.25
N GLY A 153 17.86 9.81 1.68
CA GLY A 153 18.24 10.21 0.34
C GLY A 153 19.50 11.06 0.29
#